data_AF-A0A938PML0-F1
#
_entry.id   AF-A0A938PML0-F1
#
_cell.length_a   1.000
_cell.length_b   1.000
_cell.length_c   1.000
_cell.angle_alpha   90.00
_cell.angle_beta   90.00
_cell.angle_gamma   90.00
#
_symmetry.space_group_name_H-M   'P 1'
#
loop_
_entity.id
_entity.type
_entity.pdbx_description
1 polymer ?
#
loop_
_entity_poly.entity_id
_entity_poly.type
_entity_poly.pdbx_seq_one_letter_code
_entity_poly.pdbx_strand_id
1 'polypeptide(L)'
;MPATVQDNAEPPPPPRLGIKLGKLVLRTVDRFFARHSKVPITPFIDAALFPELKPLKDAWRQIDQELDPLLAAREKIPAFHQLSEDQVRISRGDNWKTFAFFVFGHRVDENCALCPRTAALLDQLPGLQNAWFSILAPSYHIPPHRGPSRAVIRCHLGLKIPAARERCWIRVDQQRASWQAGELMCFDDTYEHEVHNDTDETRVVLFIDIDRPLDWRGNRGRGTLLWLMRRSKYVKSSRANLEAWNRRLGIRAD
;
A
#
# COMPACT_ATOMS: atom_id res chain seq x y z
N MET A 1 -33.46 -34.16 -4.42
CA MET A 1 -32.03 -34.34 -4.75
C MET A 1 -31.65 -33.34 -5.82
N PRO A 2 -30.84 -32.31 -5.54
CA PRO A 2 -30.31 -31.44 -6.58
C PRO A 2 -28.91 -31.92 -7.01
N ALA A 3 -28.70 -31.92 -8.32
CA ALA A 3 -27.47 -32.34 -8.97
C ALA A 3 -26.29 -31.41 -8.64
N THR A 4 -25.16 -32.02 -8.29
CA THR A 4 -23.84 -31.39 -8.15
C THR A 4 -23.33 -30.93 -9.52
N VAL A 5 -23.08 -29.64 -9.68
CA VAL A 5 -22.28 -29.09 -10.79
C VAL A 5 -20.81 -29.39 -10.49
N GLN A 6 -20.18 -30.25 -11.29
CA GLN A 6 -18.74 -30.50 -11.24
C GLN A 6 -18.00 -29.31 -11.88
N ASP A 7 -17.19 -28.66 -11.06
CA ASP A 7 -16.30 -27.55 -11.45
C ASP A 7 -15.06 -28.13 -12.16
N ASN A 8 -15.14 -28.26 -13.49
CA ASN A 8 -14.01 -28.64 -14.34
C ASN A 8 -13.18 -27.40 -14.67
N ALA A 9 -12.40 -26.92 -13.71
CA ALA A 9 -11.35 -25.93 -13.98
C ALA A 9 -10.04 -26.65 -14.36
N GLU A 10 -9.58 -26.46 -15.61
CA GLU A 10 -8.27 -26.94 -16.04
C GLU A 10 -7.15 -26.37 -15.16
N PRO A 11 -6.11 -27.18 -14.82
CA PRO A 11 -4.98 -26.68 -14.04
C PRO A 11 -4.22 -25.59 -14.82
N PRO A 12 -3.79 -24.51 -14.15
CA PRO A 12 -3.12 -23.40 -14.83
C PRO A 12 -1.81 -23.89 -15.48
N PRO A 13 -1.47 -23.36 -16.67
CA PRO A 13 -0.28 -23.79 -17.40
C PRO A 13 0.99 -23.56 -16.57
N PRO A 14 2.02 -24.43 -16.72
CA PRO A 14 3.24 -24.32 -15.94
C PRO A 14 3.92 -22.96 -16.19
N PRO A 15 4.50 -22.34 -15.14
CA PRO A 15 5.08 -21.01 -15.28
C PRO A 15 6.25 -21.04 -16.27
N ARG A 16 6.15 -20.19 -17.32
CA ARG A 16 7.17 -19.98 -18.35
C ARG A 16 8.54 -19.72 -17.70
N LEU A 17 9.62 -20.23 -18.29
CA LEU A 17 10.98 -20.21 -17.75
C LEU A 17 11.44 -18.81 -17.27
N GLY A 18 11.03 -17.73 -17.96
CA GLY A 18 11.29 -16.34 -17.56
C GLY A 18 10.65 -15.93 -16.22
N ILE A 19 9.50 -16.51 -15.85
CA ILE A 19 8.82 -16.27 -14.56
C ILE A 19 9.63 -16.88 -13.41
N LYS A 20 10.24 -18.06 -13.62
CA LYS A 20 11.11 -18.70 -12.62
C LYS A 20 12.38 -17.87 -12.39
N LEU A 21 12.99 -17.36 -13.46
CA LEU A 21 14.16 -16.49 -13.39
C LEU A 21 13.84 -15.18 -12.66
N GLY A 22 12.70 -14.54 -12.97
CA GLY A 22 12.24 -13.34 -12.27
C GLY A 22 12.00 -13.56 -10.76
N LYS A 23 11.36 -14.68 -10.38
CA LYS A 23 11.16 -15.04 -8.96
C LYS A 23 12.48 -15.29 -8.23
N LEU A 24 13.48 -15.88 -8.89
CA LEU A 24 14.80 -16.11 -8.32
C LEU A 24 15.57 -14.79 -8.09
N VAL A 25 15.48 -13.87 -9.05
CA VAL A 25 16.07 -12.52 -8.93
C VAL A 25 15.44 -11.77 -7.75
N LEU A 26 14.11 -11.75 -7.65
CA LEU A 26 13.40 -11.08 -6.54
C LEU A 26 13.80 -11.64 -5.18
N ARG A 27 13.86 -12.98 -5.04
CA ARG A 27 14.32 -13.62 -3.79
C ARG A 27 15.76 -13.27 -3.43
N THR A 28 16.62 -13.10 -4.43
CA THR A 28 18.02 -12.74 -4.22
C THR A 28 18.14 -11.30 -3.74
N VAL A 29 17.39 -10.38 -4.37
CA VAL A 29 17.29 -8.97 -3.97
C VAL A 29 16.74 -8.84 -2.56
N ASP A 30 15.67 -9.56 -2.22
CA ASP A 30 15.10 -9.54 -0.87
C ASP A 30 16.07 -10.08 0.19
N ARG A 31 16.80 -11.15 -0.12
CA ARG A 31 17.82 -11.69 0.79
C ARG A 31 18.99 -10.72 0.97
N PHE A 32 19.36 -9.98 -0.06
CA PHE A 32 20.35 -8.91 0.05
C PHE A 32 19.89 -7.84 1.04
N PHE A 33 18.66 -7.31 0.87
CA PHE A 33 18.14 -6.29 1.79
C PHE A 33 17.94 -6.82 3.21
N ALA A 34 17.50 -8.07 3.37
CA ALA A 34 17.35 -8.70 4.68
C ALA A 34 18.69 -8.72 5.45
N ARG A 35 19.80 -9.07 4.77
CA ARG A 35 21.14 -9.09 5.38
C ARG A 35 21.68 -7.72 5.77
N HIS A 36 21.24 -6.67 5.08
CA HIS A 36 21.70 -5.30 5.29
C HIS A 36 20.72 -4.45 6.12
N SER A 37 19.65 -5.05 6.65
CA SER A 37 18.65 -4.32 7.43
C SER A 37 19.14 -4.00 8.83
N LYS A 38 18.84 -2.78 9.26
CA LYS A 38 19.08 -2.29 10.63
C LYS A 38 17.86 -2.46 11.55
N VAL A 39 16.74 -2.92 11.00
CA VAL A 39 15.51 -3.24 11.74
C VAL A 39 15.23 -4.75 11.62
N PRO A 40 14.44 -5.34 12.52
CA PRO A 40 14.12 -6.76 12.47
C PRO A 40 13.52 -7.20 11.12
N ILE A 41 13.81 -8.45 10.75
CA ILE A 41 13.17 -9.15 9.63
C ILE A 41 12.05 -10.01 10.20
N THR A 42 10.98 -9.35 10.63
CA THR A 42 9.78 -9.98 11.22
C THR A 42 8.53 -9.52 10.48
N PRO A 43 7.44 -10.31 10.50
CA PRO A 43 6.19 -9.94 9.82
C PRO A 43 5.66 -8.57 10.25
N PHE A 44 5.52 -8.35 11.55
CA PHE A 44 5.25 -7.05 12.14
C PHE A 44 6.52 -6.46 12.75
N ILE A 45 6.65 -5.14 12.68
CA ILE A 45 7.81 -4.39 13.15
C ILE A 45 7.30 -3.29 14.09
N ASP A 46 7.97 -3.11 15.22
CA ASP A 46 7.61 -2.09 16.19
C ASP A 46 7.68 -0.70 15.56
N ALA A 47 6.58 0.05 15.63
CA ALA A 47 6.48 1.41 15.11
C ALA A 47 7.45 2.38 15.81
N ALA A 48 7.89 2.08 17.04
CA ALA A 48 8.87 2.88 17.77
C ALA A 48 10.24 2.95 17.09
N LEU A 49 10.53 2.02 16.16
CA LEU A 49 11.75 2.05 15.34
C LEU A 49 11.71 3.11 14.22
N PHE A 50 10.57 3.77 14.04
CA PHE A 50 10.35 4.79 13.01
C PHE A 50 9.83 6.10 13.64
N PRO A 51 10.64 6.76 14.49
CA PRO A 51 10.22 7.99 15.20
C PRO A 51 9.79 9.12 14.24
N GLU A 52 10.27 9.11 13.00
CA GLU A 52 9.85 10.04 11.94
C GLU A 52 8.36 9.96 11.60
N LEU A 53 7.67 8.86 11.92
CA LEU A 53 6.22 8.71 11.72
C LEU A 53 5.40 9.31 12.87
N LYS A 54 6.04 9.67 14.00
CA LYS A 54 5.34 10.20 15.17
C LYS A 54 4.51 11.46 14.87
N PRO A 55 4.97 12.45 14.08
CA PRO A 55 4.15 13.62 13.75
C PRO A 55 2.83 13.27 13.06
N LEU A 56 2.83 12.27 12.17
CA LEU A 56 1.61 11.78 11.53
C LEU A 56 0.67 11.13 12.55
N LYS A 57 1.23 10.32 13.46
CA LYS A 57 0.48 9.73 14.58
C LYS A 57 -0.14 10.81 15.46
N ASP A 58 0.63 11.80 15.89
CA ASP A 58 0.14 12.87 16.78
C ASP A 58 -0.96 13.71 16.11
N ALA A 59 -0.85 13.93 14.79
CA ALA A 59 -1.79 14.72 14.01
C ALA A 59 -2.94 13.91 13.38
N TRP A 60 -3.12 12.64 13.73
CA TRP A 60 -4.04 11.73 13.03
C TRP A 60 -5.48 12.24 12.90
N ARG A 61 -5.99 12.98 13.90
CA ARG A 61 -7.34 13.56 13.86
C ARG A 61 -7.46 14.65 12.78
N GLN A 62 -6.40 15.42 12.55
CA GLN A 62 -6.39 16.45 11.51
C GLN A 62 -6.34 15.82 10.12
N ILE A 63 -5.58 14.72 9.99
CA ILE A 63 -5.53 13.90 8.78
C ILE A 63 -6.92 13.27 8.51
N ASP A 64 -7.57 12.74 9.55
CA ASP A 64 -8.91 12.14 9.43
C ASP A 64 -9.98 13.16 8.99
N GLN A 65 -9.90 14.40 9.46
CA GLN A 65 -10.83 15.47 9.05
C GLN A 65 -10.75 15.78 7.55
N GLU A 66 -9.57 15.65 6.93
CA GLU A 66 -9.41 15.86 5.48
C GLU A 66 -10.04 14.72 4.64
N LEU A 67 -10.43 13.59 5.24
CA LEU A 67 -11.12 12.50 4.55
C LEU A 67 -12.59 12.78 4.27
N ASP A 68 -13.28 13.54 5.11
CA ASP A 68 -14.73 13.72 5.02
C ASP A 68 -15.19 14.23 3.64
N PRO A 69 -14.62 15.30 3.06
CA PRO A 69 -15.00 15.75 1.72
C PRO A 69 -14.62 14.73 0.62
N LEU A 70 -13.53 13.98 0.80
CA LEU A 70 -13.11 12.94 -0.14
C LEU A 70 -14.08 11.76 -0.15
N LEU A 71 -14.53 11.32 1.02
CA LEU A 71 -15.47 10.21 1.17
C LEU A 71 -16.88 10.58 0.71
N ALA A 72 -17.30 11.84 0.87
CA ALA A 72 -18.54 12.33 0.26
C ALA A 72 -18.52 12.23 -1.28
N ALA A 73 -17.33 12.34 -1.88
CA ALA A 73 -17.10 12.18 -3.32
C ALA A 73 -16.40 10.85 -3.66
N ARG A 74 -16.60 9.79 -2.84
CA ARG A 74 -15.90 8.50 -2.95
C ARG A 74 -15.87 7.94 -4.37
N GLU A 75 -16.96 8.08 -5.13
CA GLU A 75 -17.06 7.62 -6.53
C GLU A 75 -16.01 8.23 -7.47
N LYS A 76 -15.50 9.43 -7.15
CA LYS A 76 -14.45 10.10 -7.92
C LYS A 76 -13.06 9.52 -7.64
N ILE A 77 -12.85 8.88 -6.49
CA ILE A 77 -11.55 8.32 -6.13
C ILE A 77 -11.31 7.04 -6.97
N PRO A 78 -10.16 6.90 -7.65
CA PRO A 78 -9.88 5.71 -8.45
C PRO A 78 -9.74 4.47 -7.58
N ALA A 79 -10.18 3.34 -8.12
CA ALA A 79 -9.87 2.02 -7.57
C ALA A 79 -8.39 1.68 -7.81
N PHE A 80 -7.79 0.88 -6.93
CA PHE A 80 -6.34 0.62 -6.96
C PHE A 80 -5.86 -0.03 -8.27
N HIS A 81 -6.62 -0.96 -8.84
CA HIS A 81 -6.29 -1.58 -10.14
C HIS A 81 -6.37 -0.60 -11.32
N GLN A 82 -7.10 0.51 -11.18
CA GLN A 82 -7.14 1.57 -12.19
C GLN A 82 -5.87 2.42 -12.16
N LEU A 83 -5.21 2.50 -11.01
CA LEU A 83 -3.88 3.11 -10.88
C LEU A 83 -2.78 2.13 -11.30
N SER A 84 -2.79 0.90 -10.78
CA SER A 84 -1.78 -0.11 -11.10
C SER A 84 -2.40 -1.34 -11.76
N GLU A 85 -2.25 -1.45 -13.08
CA GLU A 85 -2.83 -2.54 -13.88
C GLU A 85 -2.36 -3.94 -13.43
N ASP A 86 -1.17 -4.05 -12.86
CA ASP A 86 -0.64 -5.31 -12.33
C ASP A 86 -1.43 -5.80 -11.08
N GLN A 87 -2.27 -4.94 -10.50
CA GLN A 87 -3.02 -5.21 -9.26
C GLN A 87 -4.48 -5.63 -9.51
N VAL A 88 -4.89 -5.84 -10.77
CA VAL A 88 -6.23 -6.37 -11.13
C VAL A 88 -6.55 -7.70 -10.44
N ARG A 89 -5.52 -8.46 -10.05
CA ARG A 89 -5.69 -9.72 -9.31
C ARG A 89 -6.17 -9.51 -7.86
N ILE A 90 -5.84 -8.37 -7.25
CA ILE A 90 -6.08 -8.10 -5.83
C ILE A 90 -7.07 -6.95 -5.57
N SER A 91 -7.39 -6.14 -6.58
CA SER A 91 -8.41 -5.10 -6.54
C SER A 91 -9.44 -5.36 -7.64
N ARG A 92 -10.72 -5.50 -7.24
CA ARG A 92 -11.85 -5.78 -8.14
C ARG A 92 -12.99 -4.81 -7.86
N GLY A 93 -13.65 -4.36 -8.93
CA GLY A 93 -14.78 -3.43 -8.84
C GLY A 93 -14.41 -2.16 -8.07
N ASP A 94 -15.35 -1.59 -7.34
CA ASP A 94 -15.18 -0.32 -6.65
C ASP A 94 -14.81 -0.47 -5.15
N ASN A 95 -14.31 -1.64 -4.77
CA ASN A 95 -14.21 -2.03 -3.36
C ASN A 95 -12.92 -1.57 -2.66
N TRP A 96 -11.88 -1.24 -3.43
CA TRP A 96 -10.61 -0.76 -2.88
C TRP A 96 -10.13 0.48 -3.62
N LYS A 97 -10.35 1.64 -3.01
CA LYS A 97 -10.02 2.96 -3.56
C LYS A 97 -8.74 3.52 -2.97
N THR A 98 -8.02 4.28 -3.78
CA THR A 98 -6.70 4.82 -3.46
C THR A 98 -6.64 6.30 -3.81
N PHE A 99 -6.48 7.16 -2.81
CA PHE A 99 -6.25 8.59 -3.00
C PHE A 99 -4.77 8.90 -2.74
N ALA A 100 -3.99 9.05 -3.81
CA ALA A 100 -2.53 9.08 -3.74
C ALA A 100 -1.94 10.48 -3.56
N PHE A 101 -1.03 10.62 -2.60
CA PHE A 101 -0.22 11.81 -2.34
C PHE A 101 1.18 11.67 -2.94
N PHE A 102 1.78 10.47 -2.79
CA PHE A 102 3.11 10.15 -3.29
C PHE A 102 3.13 8.79 -3.95
N VAL A 103 3.79 8.69 -5.11
CA VAL A 103 3.99 7.44 -5.84
C VAL A 103 5.46 7.32 -6.22
N PHE A 104 6.18 6.38 -5.61
CA PHE A 104 7.63 6.18 -5.76
C PHE A 104 8.47 7.46 -5.57
N GLY A 105 8.11 8.30 -4.60
CA GLY A 105 8.76 9.56 -4.26
C GLY A 105 8.34 10.74 -5.14
N HIS A 106 7.40 10.54 -6.08
CA HIS A 106 6.81 11.62 -6.86
C HIS A 106 5.54 12.12 -6.16
N ARG A 107 5.52 13.41 -5.84
CA ARG A 107 4.35 14.11 -5.28
C ARG A 107 3.24 14.24 -6.32
N VAL A 108 2.00 14.15 -5.85
CA VAL A 108 0.77 14.33 -6.64
C VAL A 108 0.14 15.64 -6.18
N ASP A 109 0.57 16.73 -6.80
CA ASP A 109 0.32 18.09 -6.30
C ASP A 109 -1.19 18.40 -6.20
N GLU A 110 -1.99 17.93 -7.16
CA GLU A 110 -3.43 18.13 -7.18
C GLU A 110 -4.12 17.48 -5.97
N ASN A 111 -3.70 16.27 -5.60
CA ASN A 111 -4.27 15.57 -4.44
C ASN A 111 -3.75 16.15 -3.13
N CYS A 112 -2.48 16.59 -3.12
CA CYS A 112 -1.88 17.25 -1.96
C CYS A 112 -2.56 18.59 -1.64
N ALA A 113 -3.00 19.33 -2.66
CA ALA A 113 -3.75 20.58 -2.49
C ALA A 113 -5.11 20.37 -1.80
N LEU A 114 -5.74 19.20 -1.97
CA LEU A 114 -7.01 18.84 -1.32
C LEU A 114 -6.86 18.41 0.14
N CYS A 115 -5.67 17.97 0.56
CA CYS A 115 -5.37 17.58 1.93
C CYS A 115 -4.08 18.26 2.42
N PRO A 116 -4.07 19.60 2.54
CA PRO A 116 -2.85 20.36 2.78
C PRO A 116 -2.14 20.02 4.10
N ARG A 117 -2.87 19.63 5.16
CA ARG A 117 -2.25 19.24 6.43
C ARG A 117 -1.56 17.89 6.31
N THR A 118 -2.23 16.92 5.67
CA THR A 118 -1.66 15.61 5.39
C THR A 118 -0.42 15.75 4.50
N ALA A 119 -0.52 16.54 3.42
CA ALA A 119 0.59 16.80 2.51
C ALA A 119 1.79 17.42 3.23
N ALA A 120 1.59 18.46 4.04
CA ALA A 120 2.66 19.13 4.78
C ALA A 120 3.42 18.21 5.74
N LEU A 121 2.73 17.23 6.36
CA LEU A 121 3.37 16.23 7.20
C LEU A 121 4.15 15.19 6.37
N LEU A 122 3.58 14.75 5.25
CA LEU A 122 4.23 13.81 4.33
C LEU A 122 5.46 14.42 3.65
N ASP A 123 5.43 15.70 3.29
CA ASP A 123 6.54 16.45 2.70
C ASP A 123 7.78 16.48 3.62
N GLN A 124 7.59 16.32 4.93
CA GLN A 124 8.67 16.29 5.93
C GLN A 124 9.23 14.89 6.20
N LEU A 125 8.60 13.83 5.67
CA LEU A 125 8.93 12.45 6.02
C LEU A 125 10.14 11.95 5.18
N PRO A 126 11.32 11.71 5.80
CA PRO A 126 12.48 11.26 5.07
C PRO A 126 12.26 9.87 4.47
N GLY A 127 12.75 9.69 3.24
CA GLY A 127 12.68 8.38 2.58
C GLY A 127 11.26 7.96 2.18
N LEU A 128 10.30 8.86 2.16
CA LEU A 128 8.94 8.59 1.68
C LEU A 128 8.96 8.12 0.23
N GLN A 129 8.44 6.92 -0.02
CA GLN A 129 8.25 6.37 -1.36
C GLN A 129 6.79 6.46 -1.77
N ASN A 130 5.88 5.97 -0.94
CA ASN A 130 4.46 5.92 -1.29
C ASN A 130 3.63 6.46 -0.13
N ALA A 131 2.61 7.25 -0.45
CA ALA A 131 1.60 7.62 0.53
C ALA A 131 0.23 7.79 -0.13
N TRP A 132 -0.79 7.20 0.47
CA TRP A 132 -2.18 7.35 0.02
C TRP A 132 -3.17 7.01 1.11
N PHE A 133 -4.39 7.54 1.00
CA PHE A 133 -5.51 6.97 1.72
C PHE A 133 -5.96 5.67 1.04
N SER A 134 -5.87 4.57 1.78
CA SER A 134 -6.37 3.27 1.35
C SER A 134 -7.75 3.04 1.94
N ILE A 135 -8.78 3.10 1.09
CA ILE A 135 -10.19 3.02 1.47
C ILE A 135 -10.70 1.64 1.06
N LEU A 136 -11.06 0.82 2.05
CA LEU A 136 -11.58 -0.53 1.83
C LEU A 136 -13.07 -0.59 2.15
N ALA A 137 -13.84 -1.04 1.18
CA ALA A 137 -15.27 -1.23 1.31
C ALA A 137 -15.62 -2.30 2.36
N PRO A 138 -16.84 -2.27 2.91
CA PRO A 138 -17.42 -3.36 3.68
C PRO A 138 -17.35 -4.69 2.94
N SER A 139 -17.27 -5.79 3.70
CA SER A 139 -17.32 -7.17 3.21
C SER A 139 -16.34 -7.50 2.08
N TYR A 140 -15.18 -6.84 2.03
CA TYR A 140 -14.19 -7.03 0.99
C TYR A 140 -12.92 -7.70 1.50
N HIS A 141 -12.40 -8.61 0.68
CA HIS A 141 -11.17 -9.37 0.91
C HIS A 141 -10.14 -9.02 -0.15
N ILE A 142 -8.97 -8.55 0.31
CA ILE A 142 -7.76 -8.46 -0.51
C ILE A 142 -7.04 -9.80 -0.38
N PRO A 143 -6.95 -10.59 -1.46
CA PRO A 143 -6.40 -11.94 -1.40
C PRO A 143 -4.89 -11.96 -1.07
N PRO A 144 -4.34 -13.12 -0.69
CA PRO A 144 -2.92 -13.26 -0.39
C PRO A 144 -2.00 -12.74 -1.50
N HIS A 145 -1.09 -11.85 -1.13
CA HIS A 145 -0.11 -11.25 -2.04
C HIS A 145 1.18 -10.87 -1.31
N ARG A 146 2.19 -10.42 -2.07
CA ARG A 146 3.48 -9.97 -1.55
C ARG A 146 3.84 -8.64 -2.18
N GLY A 147 4.50 -7.82 -1.38
CA GLY A 147 5.17 -6.61 -1.77
C GLY A 147 6.32 -6.85 -2.73
N PRO A 148 6.76 -5.79 -3.45
CA PRO A 148 7.76 -5.91 -4.50
C PRO A 148 9.18 -6.10 -3.96
N SER A 149 9.52 -5.52 -2.80
CA SER A 149 10.89 -5.61 -2.26
C SER A 149 11.02 -5.15 -0.82
N ARG A 150 11.96 -5.78 -0.09
CA ARG A 150 12.39 -5.36 1.26
C ARG A 150 13.17 -4.04 1.30
N ALA A 151 13.33 -3.35 0.17
CA ALA A 151 13.94 -2.02 0.12
C ALA A 151 13.14 -0.96 0.89
N VAL A 152 11.84 -1.19 1.10
CA VAL A 152 10.92 -0.31 1.83
C VAL A 152 10.29 -1.05 3.02
N ILE A 153 9.72 -0.28 3.94
CA ILE A 153 8.83 -0.73 5.01
C ILE A 153 7.46 -0.14 4.77
N ARG A 154 6.41 -0.95 4.95
CA ARG A 154 5.04 -0.49 4.93
C ARG A 154 4.55 -0.20 6.34
N CYS A 155 3.95 0.96 6.51
CA CYS A 155 3.26 1.35 7.73
C CYS A 155 1.86 1.86 7.38
N HIS A 156 0.89 1.53 8.22
CA HIS A 156 -0.48 2.04 8.16
C HIS A 156 -0.75 2.86 9.42
N LEU A 157 -1.23 4.10 9.26
CA LEU A 157 -1.87 4.85 10.34
C LEU A 157 -3.38 4.64 10.25
N GLY A 158 -4.01 4.13 11.31
CA GLY A 158 -5.46 3.96 11.36
C GLY A 158 -6.19 5.30 11.41
N LEU A 159 -7.17 5.51 10.53
CA LEU A 159 -7.98 6.75 10.49
C LEU A 159 -9.44 6.44 10.83
N LYS A 160 -10.20 5.92 9.87
CA LYS A 160 -11.58 5.43 10.07
C LYS A 160 -11.55 3.91 10.17
N ILE A 161 -11.62 3.37 11.39
CA ILE A 161 -11.57 1.93 11.66
C ILE A 161 -12.96 1.47 12.13
N PRO A 162 -13.52 0.38 11.57
CA PRO A 162 -14.80 -0.18 12.02
C PRO A 162 -14.86 -0.41 13.52
N ALA A 163 -16.04 -0.23 14.13
CA ALA A 163 -16.26 -0.47 15.56
C ALA A 163 -15.93 -1.92 15.92
N ALA A 164 -16.35 -2.88 15.09
CA ALA A 164 -15.99 -4.28 15.20
C ALA A 164 -14.60 -4.58 14.61
N ARG A 165 -13.57 -3.81 15.00
CA ARG A 165 -12.21 -3.85 14.38
C ARG A 165 -11.57 -5.22 14.31
N GLU A 166 -11.89 -6.15 15.21
CA GLU A 166 -11.34 -7.53 15.16
C GLU A 166 -11.85 -8.33 13.93
N ARG A 167 -12.97 -7.90 13.33
CA ARG A 167 -13.48 -8.41 12.06
C ARG A 167 -12.90 -7.68 10.84
N CYS A 168 -12.07 -6.65 11.05
CA CYS A 168 -11.28 -6.02 10.00
C CYS A 168 -9.79 -6.17 10.31
N TRP A 169 -9.17 -7.19 9.71
CA TRP A 169 -7.85 -7.66 10.10
C TRP A 169 -6.93 -7.82 8.89
N ILE A 170 -5.63 -7.79 9.16
CA ILE A 170 -4.57 -8.18 8.23
C ILE A 170 -3.86 -9.40 8.80
N ARG A 171 -3.55 -10.36 7.93
CA ARG A 171 -2.59 -11.41 8.23
C ARG A 171 -1.30 -11.10 7.48
N VAL A 172 -0.17 -11.12 8.18
CA VAL A 172 1.17 -11.03 7.60
C VAL A 172 1.92 -12.28 8.05
N ASP A 173 2.29 -13.11 7.08
CA ASP A 173 2.80 -14.46 7.33
C ASP A 173 1.81 -15.29 8.18
N GLN A 174 2.23 -15.77 9.36
CA GLN A 174 1.40 -16.54 10.29
C GLN A 174 0.75 -15.68 11.39
N GLN A 175 0.92 -14.35 11.34
CA GLN A 175 0.48 -13.44 12.40
C GLN A 175 -0.71 -12.62 11.92
N ARG A 176 -1.71 -12.42 12.78
CA ARG A 176 -2.88 -11.57 12.52
C ARG A 176 -2.86 -10.34 13.42
N ALA A 177 -3.30 -9.22 12.88
CA ALA A 177 -3.50 -7.98 13.61
C ALA A 177 -4.70 -7.19 13.07
N SER A 178 -5.24 -6.32 13.90
CA SER A 178 -6.30 -5.37 13.53
C SER A 178 -5.84 -3.94 13.78
N TRP A 179 -6.32 -3.01 12.95
CA TRP A 179 -5.97 -1.60 13.08
C TRP A 179 -6.68 -0.95 14.27
N GLN A 180 -6.08 0.12 14.78
CA GLN A 180 -6.69 1.01 15.76
C GLN A 180 -6.58 2.45 15.26
N ALA A 181 -7.65 3.24 15.45
CA ALA A 181 -7.66 4.64 15.07
C ALA A 181 -6.57 5.42 15.82
N GLY A 182 -5.78 6.21 15.09
CA GLY A 182 -4.66 6.98 15.62
C GLY A 182 -3.41 6.17 15.94
N GLU A 183 -3.37 4.87 15.64
CA GLU A 183 -2.21 4.02 15.89
C GLU A 183 -1.52 3.58 14.61
N LEU A 184 -0.20 3.42 14.71
CA LEU A 184 0.68 2.96 13.62
C LEU A 184 0.84 1.44 13.67
N MET A 185 0.70 0.80 12.52
CA MET A 185 1.01 -0.60 12.31
C MET A 185 2.04 -0.71 11.19
N CYS A 186 3.27 -1.13 11.52
CA CYS A 186 4.34 -1.35 10.55
C CYS A 186 4.57 -2.84 10.34
N PHE A 187 4.77 -3.23 9.07
CA PHE A 187 4.96 -4.62 8.68
C PHE A 187 5.84 -4.74 7.43
N ASP A 188 6.47 -5.90 7.29
CA ASP A 188 7.22 -6.25 6.10
C ASP A 188 6.28 -6.88 5.06
N ASP A 189 5.81 -6.08 4.11
CA ASP A 189 4.85 -6.50 3.09
C ASP A 189 5.42 -7.54 2.11
N THR A 190 6.72 -7.84 2.15
CA THR A 190 7.29 -8.94 1.35
C THR A 190 6.95 -10.32 1.90
N TYR A 191 6.50 -10.41 3.16
CA TYR A 191 5.79 -11.58 3.64
C TYR A 191 4.44 -11.67 2.93
N GLU A 192 3.95 -12.90 2.75
CA GLU A 192 2.61 -13.05 2.20
C GLU A 192 1.60 -12.45 3.17
N HIS A 193 0.72 -11.61 2.65
CA HIS A 193 -0.29 -10.95 3.45
C HIS A 193 -1.62 -10.86 2.72
N GLU A 194 -2.69 -10.85 3.51
CA GLU A 194 -4.07 -10.68 3.05
C GLU A 194 -4.81 -9.79 4.03
N VAL A 195 -5.86 -9.14 3.54
CA VAL A 195 -6.66 -8.21 4.34
C VAL A 195 -8.12 -8.54 4.21
N HIS A 196 -8.81 -8.59 5.34
CA HIS A 196 -10.25 -8.74 5.41
C HIS A 196 -10.88 -7.50 6.01
N ASN A 197 -11.99 -7.06 5.42
CA ASN A 197 -12.95 -6.21 6.09
C ASN A 197 -14.28 -6.95 6.14
N ASP A 198 -14.45 -7.84 7.12
CA ASP A 198 -15.67 -8.63 7.29
C ASP A 198 -16.75 -7.85 8.08
N THR A 199 -16.71 -6.52 8.02
CA THR A 199 -17.67 -5.59 8.65
C THR A 199 -18.58 -4.95 7.61
N ASP A 200 -19.59 -4.22 8.09
CA ASP A 200 -20.50 -3.37 7.33
C ASP A 200 -20.00 -1.91 7.20
N GLU A 201 -18.83 -1.60 7.78
CA GLU A 201 -18.25 -0.25 7.79
C GLU A 201 -17.06 -0.13 6.83
N THR A 202 -16.83 1.07 6.31
CA THR A 202 -15.66 1.36 5.49
C THR A 202 -14.43 1.53 6.37
N ARG A 203 -13.31 0.92 5.97
CA ARG A 203 -12.02 1.06 6.67
C ARG A 203 -11.06 1.94 5.88
N VAL A 204 -10.54 2.99 6.52
CA VAL A 204 -9.55 3.90 5.95
C VAL A 204 -8.28 3.92 6.80
N VAL A 205 -7.15 3.74 6.11
CA VAL A 205 -5.81 3.94 6.68
C VAL A 205 -5.03 4.90 5.80
N LEU A 206 -4.14 5.69 6.40
CA LEU A 206 -3.05 6.31 5.64
C LEU A 206 -1.97 5.24 5.46
N PHE A 207 -1.84 4.77 4.23
CA PHE A 207 -0.81 3.85 3.79
C PHE A 207 0.46 4.63 3.54
N ILE A 208 1.60 4.14 4.02
CA ILE A 208 2.90 4.79 3.90
C ILE A 208 3.94 3.72 3.61
N ASP A 209 4.68 3.83 2.51
CA ASP A 209 5.94 3.12 2.34
C ASP A 209 7.10 4.11 2.54
N ILE A 210 8.00 3.79 3.47
CA ILE A 210 9.25 4.52 3.69
C ILE A 210 10.46 3.64 3.38
N ASP A 211 11.60 4.27 3.10
CA ASP A 211 12.88 3.57 2.98
C ASP A 211 13.13 2.69 4.20
N ARG A 212 13.38 1.39 3.99
CA ARG A 212 13.83 0.52 5.08
C ARG A 212 15.16 1.06 5.62
N PRO A 213 15.35 1.16 6.95
CA PRO A 213 16.65 1.44 7.52
C PRO A 213 17.65 0.32 7.16
N LEU A 214 18.68 0.68 6.40
CA LEU A 214 19.73 -0.23 5.92
C LEU A 214 21.12 0.33 6.27
N ASP A 215 22.13 -0.54 6.23
CA ASP A 215 23.53 -0.13 6.18
C ASP A 215 23.88 0.58 4.85
N TRP A 216 25.12 1.06 4.73
CA TRP A 216 25.54 1.82 3.54
C TRP A 216 25.48 1.00 2.24
N ARG A 217 25.72 -0.33 2.31
CA ARG A 217 25.64 -1.22 1.14
C ARG A 217 24.19 -1.42 0.73
N GLY A 218 23.32 -1.66 1.70
CA GLY A 218 21.88 -1.73 1.49
C GLY A 218 21.31 -0.43 0.93
N ASN A 219 21.71 0.74 1.46
CA ASN A 219 21.27 2.04 0.94
C ASN A 219 21.68 2.24 -0.52
N ARG A 220 22.92 1.88 -0.90
CA ARG A 220 23.34 1.91 -2.32
C ARG A 220 22.50 0.97 -3.18
N GLY A 221 22.28 -0.25 -2.71
CA GLY A 221 21.43 -1.23 -3.42
C GLY A 221 20.00 -0.76 -3.60
N ARG A 222 19.41 -0.13 -2.57
CA ARG A 222 18.07 0.48 -2.63
C ARG A 222 18.03 1.59 -3.68
N GLY A 223 19.01 2.50 -3.67
CA GLY A 223 19.11 3.57 -4.65
C GLY A 223 19.10 3.03 -6.09
N THR A 224 19.89 1.99 -6.36
CA THR A 224 19.91 1.32 -7.68
C THR A 224 18.57 0.67 -8.01
N LEU A 225 17.97 -0.07 -7.07
CA LEU A 225 16.68 -0.73 -7.29
C LEU A 225 15.57 0.29 -7.58
N LEU A 226 15.42 1.31 -6.75
CA LEU A 226 14.40 2.35 -6.94
C LEU A 226 14.61 3.12 -8.25
N TRP A 227 15.86 3.40 -8.62
CA TRP A 227 16.19 4.01 -9.91
C TRP A 227 15.73 3.16 -11.10
N LEU A 228 15.92 1.83 -11.03
CA LEU A 228 15.45 0.89 -12.05
C LEU A 228 13.91 0.83 -12.07
N MET A 229 13.28 0.71 -10.91
CA MET A 229 11.82 0.64 -10.79
C MET A 229 11.16 1.89 -11.35
N ARG A 230 11.63 3.10 -11.00
CA ARG A 230 11.12 4.38 -11.52
C ARG A 230 11.24 4.50 -13.05
N ARG A 231 12.18 3.78 -13.67
CA ARG A 231 12.35 3.74 -15.14
C ARG A 231 11.51 2.68 -15.83
N SER A 232 11.03 1.69 -15.08
CA SER A 232 10.23 0.58 -15.60
C SER A 232 8.84 1.04 -16.06
N LYS A 233 8.22 0.24 -16.93
CA LYS A 233 6.83 0.48 -17.36
C LYS A 233 5.86 0.47 -16.18
N TYR A 234 6.11 -0.37 -15.18
CA TYR A 234 5.29 -0.51 -13.97
C TYR A 234 5.03 0.82 -13.25
N VAL A 235 6.09 1.58 -12.95
CA VAL A 235 5.96 2.87 -12.25
C VAL A 235 5.44 3.95 -13.20
N LYS A 236 5.92 3.96 -14.44
CA LYS A 236 5.52 4.97 -15.44
C LYS A 236 4.04 4.88 -15.80
N SER A 237 3.50 3.69 -15.99
CA SER A 237 2.07 3.49 -16.27
C SER A 237 1.23 3.89 -15.07
N SER A 238 1.64 3.51 -13.85
CA SER A 238 0.89 3.84 -12.64
C SER A 238 0.76 5.36 -12.43
N ARG A 239 1.83 6.09 -12.70
CA ARG A 239 1.82 7.56 -12.67
C ARG A 239 0.97 8.17 -13.78
N ALA A 240 1.15 7.72 -15.03
CA ALA A 240 0.38 8.24 -16.15
C ALA A 240 -1.13 8.02 -15.97
N ASN A 241 -1.52 6.87 -15.41
CA ASN A 241 -2.91 6.53 -15.10
C ASN A 241 -3.48 7.45 -14.01
N LEU A 242 -2.72 7.72 -12.94
CA LEU A 242 -3.12 8.66 -11.89
C LEU A 242 -3.29 10.08 -12.43
N GLU A 243 -2.32 10.59 -13.17
CA GLU A 243 -2.38 11.92 -13.79
C GLU A 243 -3.58 12.04 -14.76
N ALA A 244 -3.83 11.00 -15.57
CA ALA A 244 -4.98 10.97 -16.47
C ALA A 244 -6.31 10.99 -15.71
N TRP A 245 -6.37 10.33 -14.55
CA TRP A 245 -7.56 10.32 -13.71
C TRP A 245 -7.81 11.69 -13.07
N ASN A 246 -6.79 12.31 -12.47
CA ASN A 246 -6.89 13.63 -11.85
C ASN A 246 -7.37 14.69 -12.87
N ARG A 247 -6.83 14.66 -14.09
CA ARG A 247 -7.28 15.54 -15.19
C ARG A 247 -8.77 15.36 -15.53
N ARG A 248 -9.28 14.12 -15.54
CA ARG A 248 -10.70 13.82 -15.82
C ARG A 248 -11.64 14.31 -14.73
N LEU A 249 -11.18 14.34 -13.48
CA LEU A 249 -11.96 14.81 -12.34
C LEU A 249 -12.03 16.34 -12.21
N GLY A 250 -11.26 17.07 -13.03
CA GLY A 250 -11.18 18.53 -12.94
C GLY A 250 -10.45 19.04 -11.70
N ILE A 251 -9.73 18.17 -10.99
CA ILE A 251 -8.82 18.58 -9.92
C ILE A 251 -7.60 19.17 -10.62
N ARG A 252 -7.56 20.50 -10.75
CA ARG A 252 -6.37 21.22 -11.23
C ARG A 252 -5.63 21.74 -10.00
N ALA A 253 -4.30 21.66 -10.03
CA ALA A 253 -3.50 22.55 -9.21
C ALA A 253 -3.50 23.90 -9.93
N ASP A 254 -4.20 24.87 -9.36
CA ASP A 254 -4.12 26.27 -9.77
C ASP A 254 -2.72 26.84 -9.53
#